data_AF-A0A523HN93-F1
#
_entry.id   AF-A0A523HN93-F1
#
_cell.length_a   1.000
_cell.length_b   1.000
_cell.length_c   1.000
_cell.angle_alpha   90.00
_cell.angle_beta   90.00
_cell.angle_gamma   90.00
#
_symmetry.space_group_name_H-M   'P 1'
#
loop_
_entity.id
_entity.type
_entity.pdbx_description
1 polymer ?
#
loop_
_entity_poly.entity_id
_entity_poly.type
_entity_poly.pdbx_seq_one_letter_code
_entity_poly.pdbx_strand_id
1 'polypeptide(L)'
;MKQTIITLILISSAFSTSTRAQESVLVDIKNITPEEIRVGGFALDRSADVKIEAVGFYAGRRHGLMFTRAWILDAGTREVVWEIEDAEREKTKRSLAEYLDVISLPKGGYEVYYSSYPSYFYDDWDGFGNFIDRIFAKIFDDDEYEDAYNDYREEWDSFKIMVRGNGRRVEAAEIGELRRPFLQNAFVSIIGLRDDENERQAFELKRPMDIRVYAIGEARKDGTFDYGWIINTETREKVWKFNYRYSEHAGGVKKNRLVDEALSLPKGKYVAFFETDDSHSADSWNAAPPNDPGFWGLTLRVDNPAMLKYVSTHDYVETEEKNIIVKITELRDDEVRSEGFKCKRDLNVRIYALGEGKRKHMFDYSWIIDARTRKKIWEMTYRNTEHAGGGSKNRLFDGLIHLDRGAYTVYAVTDGNHSYWDWNTAPPYDKEHWGITLYAVDDDFKPGDVGEYNEDDDTSTLAQVVRMRDYERERERFTLQKDTDVRIYAVGEGMKGHLYDYGWIEDAGTGEVVWEMTYIHTEHAGGAKKNRVCNQTVRLKKGKYLLYFETDDSHSFEEFNDAPPYDPAHWGITVYVAEN
;
A
#
# COMPACT_ATOMS: atom_id res chain seq x y z
N MET A 1 52.14 84.95 44.30
CA MET A 1 53.08 83.96 43.74
C MET A 1 52.49 82.59 44.05
N LYS A 2 52.31 81.75 43.03
CA LYS A 2 51.61 80.45 43.04
C LYS A 2 52.39 79.39 43.81
N GLN A 3 51.69 78.45 44.46
CA GLN A 3 51.84 76.98 44.33
C GLN A 3 50.90 76.28 45.33
N THR A 4 49.76 75.77 44.88
CA THR A 4 49.49 74.39 44.40
C THR A 4 49.22 73.41 45.55
N ILE A 5 47.93 73.22 45.83
CA ILE A 5 47.35 72.14 46.65
C ILE A 5 47.13 70.94 45.72
N ILE A 6 47.66 69.77 46.08
CA ILE A 6 47.36 68.49 45.44
C ILE A 6 46.25 67.83 46.26
N THR A 7 45.05 67.76 45.68
CA THR A 7 43.91 67.00 46.21
C THR A 7 43.96 65.59 45.62
N LEU A 8 44.11 64.59 46.48
CA LEU A 8 44.03 63.17 46.12
C LEU A 8 42.55 62.78 45.94
N ILE A 9 42.15 62.43 44.73
CA ILE A 9 40.82 61.87 44.43
C ILE A 9 40.94 60.35 44.49
N LEU A 10 40.29 59.72 45.48
CA LEU A 10 40.05 58.28 45.51
C LEU A 10 38.93 57.96 44.51
N ILE A 11 39.30 57.34 43.39
CA ILE A 11 38.35 56.73 42.46
C ILE A 11 38.05 55.31 42.98
N SER A 12 36.85 55.12 43.53
CA SER A 12 36.30 53.80 43.81
C SER A 12 35.86 53.15 42.51
N SER A 13 36.72 52.31 41.94
CA SER A 13 36.39 51.45 40.81
C SER A 13 35.40 50.37 41.28
N ALA A 14 34.11 50.58 41.05
CA ALA A 14 33.12 49.52 41.13
C ALA A 14 33.38 48.53 39.98
N PHE A 15 34.13 47.46 40.26
CA PHE A 15 34.16 46.29 39.39
C PHE A 15 32.75 45.67 39.41
N SER A 16 31.96 46.00 38.39
CA SER A 16 30.80 45.20 38.04
C SER A 16 31.34 43.90 37.45
N THR A 17 31.51 42.88 38.28
CA THR A 17 31.68 41.51 37.81
C THR A 17 30.38 41.10 37.12
N SER A 18 30.28 41.36 35.82
CA SER A 18 29.33 40.68 34.96
C SER A 18 29.73 39.20 34.97
N THR A 19 29.09 38.43 35.85
CA THR A 19 29.06 36.97 35.78
C THR A 19 28.47 36.62 34.41
N ARG A 20 29.32 36.36 33.40
CA ARG A 20 28.92 35.57 32.24
C ARG A 20 28.54 34.21 32.81
N ALA A 21 27.24 33.97 32.97
CA ALA A 21 26.75 32.62 33.20
C ALA A 21 27.33 31.75 32.07
N GLN A 22 28.09 30.73 32.43
CA GLN A 22 28.66 29.81 31.47
C GLN A 22 27.50 29.09 30.78
N GLU A 23 27.33 29.33 29.47
CA GLU A 23 26.30 28.68 28.67
C GLU A 23 26.48 27.16 28.77
N SER A 24 25.42 26.46 29.19
CA SER A 24 25.43 25.01 29.30
C SER A 24 25.42 24.36 27.92
N VAL A 25 26.12 23.24 27.78
CA VAL A 25 25.97 22.35 26.62
C VAL A 25 24.64 21.63 26.75
N LEU A 26 23.72 21.94 25.85
CA LEU A 26 22.36 21.39 25.81
C LEU A 26 22.34 20.08 25.02
N VAL A 27 23.06 20.02 23.90
CA VAL A 27 23.25 18.81 23.08
C VAL A 27 24.71 18.74 22.61
N ASP A 28 25.29 17.53 22.59
CA ASP A 28 26.62 17.21 22.04
C ASP A 28 26.52 15.86 21.33
N ILE A 29 26.38 15.87 20.01
CA ILE A 29 26.40 14.69 19.14
C ILE A 29 27.71 14.72 18.38
N LYS A 30 28.47 13.62 18.42
CA LYS A 30 29.80 13.46 17.78
C LYS A 30 30.05 12.00 17.44
N ASN A 31 31.12 11.71 16.70
CA ASN A 31 31.53 10.35 16.35
C ASN A 31 30.38 9.56 15.72
N ILE A 32 29.77 10.16 14.69
CA ILE A 32 28.70 9.53 13.93
C ILE A 32 29.33 8.70 12.81
N THR A 33 28.90 7.45 12.66
CA THR A 33 29.36 6.59 11.58
C THR A 33 28.60 6.92 10.29
N PRO A 34 29.03 6.44 9.11
CA PRO A 34 28.20 6.48 7.91
C PRO A 34 26.84 5.82 8.15
N GLU A 35 25.80 6.32 7.46
CA GLU A 35 24.41 5.80 7.55
C GLU A 35 23.85 5.74 8.97
N GLU A 36 24.16 6.76 9.76
CA GLU A 36 23.66 6.86 11.11
C GLU A 36 22.89 8.17 11.25
N ILE A 37 21.78 8.09 12.00
CA ILE A 37 21.06 9.24 12.51
C ILE A 37 21.08 9.18 14.03
N ARG A 38 21.41 10.30 14.67
CA ARG A 38 21.33 10.47 16.12
C ARG A 38 20.44 11.65 16.47
N VAL A 39 19.78 11.54 17.61
CA VAL A 39 18.93 12.58 18.18
C VAL A 39 19.38 12.93 19.59
N GLY A 40 19.42 14.22 19.89
CA GLY A 40 19.56 14.77 21.23
C GLY A 40 18.36 15.66 21.57
N GLY A 41 18.13 15.94 22.85
CA GLY A 41 17.01 16.78 23.27
C GLY A 41 17.42 17.88 24.24
N PHE A 42 16.70 19.00 24.21
CA PHE A 42 16.79 20.02 25.24
C PHE A 42 15.45 20.74 25.46
N ALA A 43 15.32 21.43 26.58
CA ALA A 43 14.15 22.23 26.91
C ALA A 43 14.55 23.63 27.37
N LEU A 44 13.75 24.61 26.99
CA LEU A 44 13.88 26.01 27.39
C LEU A 44 12.67 26.41 28.24
N ASP A 45 12.90 26.94 29.44
CA ASP A 45 11.82 27.38 30.34
C ASP A 45 11.26 28.77 29.97
N ARG A 46 11.97 29.50 29.10
CA ARG A 46 11.64 30.82 28.56
C ARG A 46 12.32 30.98 27.20
N SER A 47 11.90 31.98 26.42
CA SER A 47 12.60 32.32 25.19
C SER A 47 14.07 32.66 25.47
N ALA A 48 14.97 32.10 24.67
CA ALA A 48 16.41 32.27 24.83
C ALA A 48 17.14 32.04 23.50
N ASP A 49 18.30 32.67 23.37
CA ASP A 49 19.20 32.38 22.25
C ASP A 49 19.96 31.08 22.52
N VAL A 50 20.10 30.27 21.48
CA VAL A 50 20.96 29.09 21.47
C VAL A 50 22.01 29.24 20.39
N LYS A 51 23.24 28.83 20.71
CA LYS A 51 24.37 28.78 19.77
C LYS A 51 24.52 27.38 19.25
N ILE A 52 24.73 27.27 17.96
CA ILE A 52 24.84 26.01 17.24
C ILE A 52 26.20 25.98 16.57
N GLU A 53 26.94 24.91 16.82
CA GLU A 53 28.19 24.59 16.16
C GLU A 53 28.03 23.22 15.51
N ALA A 54 28.14 23.15 14.19
CA ALA A 54 28.07 21.89 13.47
C ALA A 54 29.26 21.75 12.51
N VAL A 55 29.77 20.53 12.37
CA VAL A 55 30.84 20.21 11.41
C VAL A 55 30.37 19.03 10.60
N GLY A 56 30.38 19.17 9.27
CA GLY A 56 29.96 18.14 8.33
C GLY A 56 30.75 18.18 7.04
N PHE A 57 30.51 17.20 6.18
CA PHE A 57 31.22 17.09 4.91
C PHE A 57 30.51 17.87 3.80
N TYR A 58 31.30 18.60 3.01
CA TYR A 58 30.83 19.45 1.92
C TYR A 58 31.67 19.25 0.66
N ALA A 59 31.14 18.50 -0.33
CA ALA A 59 31.72 18.43 -1.66
C ALA A 59 31.20 19.60 -2.50
N GLY A 60 32.10 20.51 -2.89
CA GLY A 60 31.79 21.82 -3.48
C GLY A 60 30.83 21.87 -4.67
N ARG A 61 30.43 23.11 -5.04
CA ARG A 61 29.42 23.50 -6.06
C ARG A 61 29.44 22.76 -7.42
N ARG A 62 30.47 22.00 -7.78
CA ARG A 62 30.50 21.20 -9.03
C ARG A 62 29.61 19.95 -8.99
N HIS A 63 29.32 19.40 -7.80
CA HIS A 63 28.64 18.11 -7.69
C HIS A 63 27.41 18.09 -6.76
N GLY A 64 27.11 19.17 -6.02
CA GLY A 64 25.87 19.30 -5.24
C GLY A 64 25.67 18.26 -4.14
N LEU A 65 26.76 17.65 -3.64
CA LEU A 65 26.77 16.53 -2.71
C LEU A 65 26.96 17.01 -1.28
N MET A 66 25.96 16.77 -0.41
CA MET A 66 26.06 16.95 1.03
C MET A 66 25.88 15.60 1.74
N PHE A 67 26.88 15.23 2.53
CA PHE A 67 26.94 13.99 3.32
C PHE A 67 26.56 14.21 4.79
N THR A 68 26.00 15.38 5.09
CA THR A 68 25.65 15.77 6.44
C THR A 68 24.38 16.58 6.41
N ARG A 69 23.40 16.13 7.17
CA ARG A 69 22.19 16.90 7.49
C ARG A 69 22.12 17.03 9.00
N ALA A 70 21.79 18.22 9.48
CA ALA A 70 21.53 18.45 10.89
C ALA A 70 20.46 19.52 11.02
N TRP A 71 19.52 19.32 11.93
CA TRP A 71 18.39 20.22 12.09
C TRP A 71 17.89 20.22 13.53
N ILE A 72 17.16 21.27 13.89
CA ILE A 72 16.47 21.38 15.17
C ILE A 72 14.98 21.43 14.89
N LEU A 73 14.24 20.56 15.57
CA LEU A 73 12.80 20.43 15.49
C LEU A 73 12.16 20.92 16.81
N ASP A 74 11.15 21.79 16.72
CA ASP A 74 10.30 22.09 17.88
C ASP A 74 9.45 20.85 18.18
N ALA A 75 9.61 20.27 19.37
CA ALA A 75 8.98 18.99 19.68
C ALA A 75 7.45 19.10 19.86
N GLY A 76 6.96 20.30 20.20
CA GLY A 76 5.55 20.58 20.44
C GLY A 76 4.76 20.99 19.20
N THR A 77 5.41 21.55 18.18
CA THR A 77 4.78 21.93 16.90
C THR A 77 5.18 21.01 15.74
N ARG A 78 6.32 20.32 15.85
CA ARG A 78 7.02 19.58 14.78
C ARG A 78 7.53 20.47 13.65
N GLU A 79 7.64 21.77 13.88
CA GLU A 79 8.25 22.67 12.91
C GLU A 79 9.77 22.58 12.98
N VAL A 80 10.42 22.56 11.82
CA VAL A 80 11.88 22.69 11.75
C VAL A 80 12.23 24.16 11.98
N VAL A 81 12.97 24.43 13.05
CA VAL A 81 13.34 25.79 13.48
C VAL A 81 14.77 26.16 13.10
N TRP A 82 15.56 25.20 12.63
CA TRP A 82 16.91 25.40 12.11
C TRP A 82 17.35 24.21 11.26
N GLU A 83 18.05 24.47 10.15
CA GLU A 83 18.70 23.46 9.31
C GLU A 83 20.13 23.90 8.98
N ILE A 84 21.07 22.94 8.95
CA ILE A 84 22.48 23.21 8.60
C ILE A 84 22.64 23.73 7.18
N GLU A 85 21.70 23.37 6.29
CA GLU A 85 21.67 23.81 4.89
C GLU A 85 21.48 25.32 4.73
N ASP A 86 20.83 25.98 5.69
CA ASP A 86 20.58 27.43 5.70
C ASP A 86 21.62 28.21 6.52
N ALA A 87 22.48 27.51 7.27
CA ALA A 87 23.42 28.12 8.20
C ALA A 87 24.62 28.79 7.50
N GLU A 88 25.18 29.82 8.15
CA GLU A 88 26.42 30.43 7.69
C GLU A 88 27.58 29.45 7.76
N ARG A 89 28.30 29.34 6.65
CA ARG A 89 29.38 28.36 6.48
C ARG A 89 30.75 29.01 6.55
N GLU A 90 31.58 28.51 7.46
CA GLU A 90 33.02 28.73 7.47
C GLU A 90 33.73 27.52 6.82
N LYS A 91 34.59 27.81 5.83
CA LYS A 91 35.30 26.74 5.10
C LYS A 91 36.52 26.28 5.90
N THR A 92 36.61 24.98 6.16
CA THR A 92 37.78 24.37 6.80
C THR A 92 38.56 23.48 5.81
N LYS A 93 39.52 22.69 6.30
CA LYS A 93 40.52 21.96 5.51
C LYS A 93 39.92 20.69 4.86
N ARG A 94 40.56 20.22 3.78
CA ARG A 94 40.33 18.95 3.06
C ARG A 94 38.95 18.77 2.40
N SER A 95 37.84 18.61 3.13
CA SER A 95 36.48 18.50 2.58
C SER A 95 35.37 18.85 3.59
N LEU A 96 35.74 19.46 4.71
CA LEU A 96 34.83 19.76 5.81
C LEU A 96 34.33 21.21 5.75
N ALA A 97 33.13 21.40 6.28
CA ALA A 97 32.50 22.68 6.51
C ALA A 97 32.13 22.79 7.99
N GLU A 98 32.45 23.92 8.58
CA GLU A 98 32.01 24.29 9.92
C GLU A 98 30.91 25.33 9.80
N TYR A 99 29.89 25.19 10.64
CA TYR A 99 28.70 26.03 10.66
C TYR A 99 28.53 26.57 12.07
N LEU A 100 28.43 27.88 12.17
CA LEU A 100 28.26 28.60 13.42
C LEU A 100 27.04 29.48 13.29
N ASP A 101 26.07 29.29 14.18
CA ASP A 101 24.82 30.03 14.13
C ASP A 101 24.28 30.36 15.53
N VAL A 102 23.42 31.38 15.60
CA VAL A 102 22.72 31.79 16.81
C VAL A 102 21.27 32.07 16.47
N ILE A 103 20.36 31.28 17.03
CA ILE A 103 18.92 31.43 16.82
C ILE A 103 18.20 31.72 18.14
N SER A 104 17.15 32.54 18.08
CA SER A 104 16.26 32.80 19.21
C SER A 104 15.10 31.83 19.20
N LEU A 105 15.00 30.97 20.21
CA LEU A 105 13.94 29.97 20.34
C LEU A 105 12.97 30.35 21.45
N PRO A 106 11.65 30.11 21.29
CA PRO A 106 10.67 30.31 22.35
C PRO A 106 10.83 29.28 23.49
N LYS A 107 10.04 29.44 24.55
CA LYS A 107 9.87 28.38 25.56
C LYS A 107 9.34 27.12 24.89
N GLY A 108 10.01 25.98 25.06
CA GLY A 108 9.62 24.74 24.40
C GLY A 108 10.59 23.59 24.67
N GLY A 109 10.24 22.41 24.16
CA GLY A 109 11.15 21.26 24.04
C GLY A 109 11.60 21.13 22.59
N TYR A 110 12.85 20.73 22.37
CA TYR A 110 13.46 20.67 21.05
C TYR A 110 14.24 19.39 20.87
N GLU A 111 14.14 18.81 19.67
CA GLU A 111 14.91 17.66 19.21
C GLU A 111 15.99 18.14 18.25
N VAL A 112 17.23 17.71 18.44
CA VAL A 112 18.38 18.04 17.60
C VAL A 112 18.82 16.78 16.90
N TYR A 113 18.75 16.78 15.58
CA TYR A 113 19.09 15.64 14.76
C TYR A 113 20.39 15.88 14.03
N TYR A 114 21.15 14.81 13.84
CA TYR A 114 22.30 14.77 12.96
C TYR A 114 22.29 13.45 12.20
N SER A 115 22.37 13.53 10.88
CA SER A 115 22.35 12.41 9.94
C SER A 115 23.58 12.46 9.04
N SER A 116 24.28 11.33 8.94
CA SER A 116 25.42 11.13 8.03
C SER A 116 25.02 10.42 6.71
N TYR A 117 23.73 10.14 6.51
CA TYR A 117 23.24 9.61 5.24
C TYR A 117 23.53 10.58 4.09
N PRO A 118 24.01 10.09 2.93
CA PRO A 118 24.26 10.94 1.78
C PRO A 118 22.94 11.47 1.22
N SER A 119 22.92 12.75 0.85
CA SER A 119 21.78 13.37 0.16
C SER A 119 22.24 13.91 -1.21
N TYR A 120 21.57 13.46 -2.28
CA TYR A 120 21.76 13.99 -3.63
C TYR A 120 20.50 14.74 -4.05
N PHE A 121 20.61 16.03 -4.38
CA PHE A 121 19.45 16.89 -4.68
C PHE A 121 18.67 16.51 -5.97
N TYR A 122 19.14 15.53 -6.76
CA TYR A 122 18.66 15.34 -8.14
C TYR A 122 18.16 13.94 -8.53
N ASP A 123 18.30 12.90 -7.70
CA ASP A 123 18.03 11.54 -8.17
C ASP A 123 17.37 10.63 -7.12
N ASP A 124 16.32 9.91 -7.55
CA ASP A 124 15.56 8.89 -6.80
C ASP A 124 16.25 7.51 -7.01
N TRP A 125 17.45 7.30 -6.44
CA TRP A 125 18.20 6.03 -6.59
C TRP A 125 17.92 5.05 -5.45
N ASP A 126 17.64 3.80 -5.81
CA ASP A 126 17.54 2.67 -4.89
C ASP A 126 18.92 1.98 -4.77
N GLY A 127 19.50 1.91 -3.56
CA GLY A 127 20.68 1.08 -3.22
C GLY A 127 22.01 1.81 -2.93
N PHE A 128 22.58 1.58 -1.73
CA PHE A 128 23.77 2.27 -1.17
C PHE A 128 25.14 1.70 -1.58
N GLY A 129 25.28 0.36 -1.66
CA GLY A 129 26.61 -0.28 -1.78
C GLY A 129 27.40 0.17 -3.01
N ASN A 130 26.74 0.31 -4.16
CA ASN A 130 27.38 0.81 -5.38
C ASN A 130 27.47 2.34 -5.47
N PHE A 131 26.83 3.08 -4.56
CA PHE A 131 26.64 4.54 -4.64
C PHE A 131 27.74 5.31 -3.90
N ILE A 132 28.10 4.91 -2.68
CA ILE A 132 29.25 5.47 -1.95
C ILE A 132 30.52 5.25 -2.76
N ASP A 133 30.75 4.02 -3.21
CA ASP A 133 31.94 3.68 -4.02
C ASP A 133 31.99 4.49 -5.32
N ARG A 134 30.86 4.63 -6.03
CA ARG A 134 30.80 5.45 -7.26
C ARG A 134 30.93 6.95 -7.02
N ILE A 135 30.46 7.46 -5.88
CA ILE A 135 30.55 8.89 -5.57
C ILE A 135 31.94 9.27 -5.10
N PHE A 136 32.56 8.48 -4.22
CA PHE A 136 33.93 8.74 -3.82
C PHE A 136 34.86 8.59 -5.04
N ALA A 137 34.63 7.62 -5.94
CA ALA A 137 35.38 7.52 -7.21
C ALA A 137 35.20 8.78 -8.09
N LYS A 138 33.99 9.34 -8.15
CA LYS A 138 33.66 10.54 -8.95
C LYS A 138 34.16 11.85 -8.34
N ILE A 139 34.32 11.93 -7.02
CA ILE A 139 34.84 13.12 -6.32
C ILE A 139 36.38 13.11 -6.32
N PHE A 140 37.02 11.94 -6.26
CA PHE A 140 38.44 11.80 -5.94
C PHE A 140 39.33 11.14 -7.01
N ASP A 141 38.77 10.66 -8.13
CA ASP A 141 39.51 10.21 -9.34
C ASP A 141 40.54 9.10 -9.04
N ASP A 142 40.13 8.07 -8.27
CA ASP A 142 40.99 6.96 -7.82
C ASP A 142 40.42 5.58 -8.25
N ASP A 143 41.28 4.75 -8.86
CA ASP A 143 40.94 3.49 -9.55
C ASP A 143 41.02 2.23 -8.64
N GLU A 144 41.32 2.37 -7.35
CA GLU A 144 41.46 1.24 -6.40
C GLU A 144 40.45 1.36 -5.25
N TYR A 145 39.50 0.41 -5.18
CA TYR A 145 38.47 0.34 -4.14
C TYR A 145 38.59 -0.94 -3.31
N GLU A 146 38.92 -0.77 -2.02
CA GLU A 146 38.45 -1.65 -0.96
C GLU A 146 38.31 -0.98 0.43
N ASP A 147 38.55 0.33 0.62
CA ASP A 147 38.64 0.89 2.00
C ASP A 147 38.26 2.40 2.19
N ALA A 148 37.28 2.94 1.47
CA ALA A 148 36.86 4.36 1.59
C ALA A 148 36.49 4.81 3.03
N TYR A 149 35.98 3.91 3.88
CA TYR A 149 35.76 4.20 5.30
C TYR A 149 37.06 4.51 6.05
N ASN A 150 38.14 3.79 5.74
CA ASN A 150 39.44 3.96 6.38
C ASN A 150 40.15 5.21 5.85
N ASP A 151 39.99 5.54 4.57
CA ASP A 151 40.62 6.71 3.95
C ASP A 151 40.10 8.05 4.48
N TYR A 152 38.83 8.10 4.92
CA TYR A 152 38.18 9.32 5.44
C TYR A 152 37.86 9.27 6.93
N ARG A 153 38.44 8.32 7.68
CA ARG A 153 38.18 8.13 9.11
C ARG A 153 38.40 9.41 9.92
N GLU A 154 39.45 10.17 9.61
CA GLU A 154 39.75 11.45 10.30
C GLU A 154 38.63 12.49 10.08
N GLU A 155 38.05 12.53 8.89
CA GLU A 155 36.90 13.38 8.55
C GLU A 155 35.62 12.93 9.28
N TRP A 156 35.34 11.62 9.34
CA TRP A 156 34.18 11.07 10.08
C TRP A 156 34.27 11.37 11.59
N ASP A 157 35.46 11.23 12.18
CA ASP A 157 35.70 11.57 13.59
C ASP A 157 35.48 13.06 13.90
N SER A 158 35.51 13.91 12.86
CA SER A 158 35.29 15.35 12.99
C SER A 158 33.81 15.75 12.96
N PHE A 159 32.90 14.85 12.57
CA PHE A 159 31.47 15.14 12.46
C PHE A 159 30.86 15.37 13.84
N LYS A 160 30.17 16.50 13.99
CA LYS A 160 29.50 16.86 15.25
C LYS A 160 28.40 17.89 15.05
N ILE A 161 27.49 17.94 16.01
CA ILE A 161 26.67 19.10 16.33
C ILE A 161 26.64 19.34 17.83
N MET A 162 26.83 20.59 18.21
CA MET A 162 26.80 21.05 19.58
C MET A 162 25.86 22.24 19.70
N VAL A 163 24.92 22.15 20.64
CA VAL A 163 23.98 23.22 20.95
C VAL A 163 24.27 23.71 22.37
N ARG A 164 24.47 25.03 22.53
CA ARG A 164 24.74 25.68 23.80
C ARG A 164 23.72 26.78 24.07
N GLY A 165 23.31 26.92 25.33
CA GLY A 165 22.35 27.95 25.70
C GLY A 165 21.94 27.86 27.16
N ASN A 166 20.98 28.70 27.55
CA ASN A 166 20.42 28.72 28.90
C ASN A 166 19.14 27.87 28.95
N GLY A 167 19.30 26.57 29.18
CA GLY A 167 18.22 25.59 29.18
C GLY A 167 18.61 24.31 29.92
N ARG A 168 17.78 23.29 29.80
CA ARG A 168 18.01 21.97 30.39
C ARG A 168 18.25 20.95 29.29
N ARG A 169 19.35 20.20 29.39
CA ARG A 169 19.59 19.00 28.57
C ARG A 169 18.54 17.93 28.91
N VAL A 170 18.08 17.21 27.89
CA VAL A 170 17.16 16.09 28.02
C VAL A 170 17.91 14.82 27.62
N GLU A 171 17.84 13.79 28.46
CA GLU A 171 18.51 12.53 28.20
C GLU A 171 17.81 11.77 27.08
N ALA A 172 18.55 10.93 26.35
CA ALA A 172 18.03 10.22 25.17
C ALA A 172 16.73 9.43 25.44
N ALA A 173 16.65 8.78 26.61
CA ALA A 173 15.47 8.02 27.04
C ALA A 173 14.23 8.90 27.33
N GLU A 174 14.42 10.21 27.53
CA GLU A 174 13.36 11.16 27.86
C GLU A 174 12.94 12.02 26.67
N ILE A 175 13.59 11.87 25.50
CA ILE A 175 13.27 12.67 24.30
C ILE A 175 11.81 12.49 23.89
N GLY A 176 11.25 11.29 24.05
CA GLY A 176 9.83 11.02 23.78
C GLY A 176 8.87 11.92 24.57
N GLU A 177 9.23 12.33 25.80
CA GLU A 177 8.40 13.23 26.60
C GLU A 177 8.33 14.65 26.03
N LEU A 178 9.32 15.08 25.24
CA LEU A 178 9.29 16.37 24.56
C LEU A 178 8.16 16.46 23.53
N ARG A 179 7.70 15.32 23.01
CA ARG A 179 6.62 15.21 22.00
C ARG A 179 5.23 15.28 22.62
N ARG A 180 5.13 15.15 23.95
CA ARG A 180 3.85 15.15 24.68
C ARG A 180 2.97 16.37 24.39
N PRO A 181 3.47 17.61 24.27
CA PRO A 181 2.64 18.75 23.91
C PRO A 181 1.96 18.62 22.53
N PHE A 182 2.59 17.91 21.60
CA PHE A 182 2.01 17.60 20.29
C PHE A 182 1.00 16.45 20.40
N LEU A 183 1.40 15.35 21.05
CA LEU A 183 0.62 14.11 21.14
C LEU A 183 -0.58 14.18 22.10
N GLN A 184 -0.60 15.09 23.07
CA GLN A 184 -1.73 15.22 24.02
C GLN A 184 -3.08 15.53 23.34
N ASN A 185 -3.03 16.05 22.11
CA ASN A 185 -4.20 16.35 21.29
C ASN A 185 -4.51 15.26 20.26
N ALA A 186 -3.68 14.23 20.17
CA ALA A 186 -3.87 13.11 19.28
C ALA A 186 -4.88 12.11 19.87
N PHE A 187 -5.68 11.53 18.98
CA PHE A 187 -6.55 10.40 19.30
C PHE A 187 -6.20 9.16 18.47
N VAL A 188 -5.49 9.32 17.34
CA VAL A 188 -4.79 8.23 16.64
C VAL A 188 -3.31 8.61 16.53
N SER A 189 -2.42 7.68 16.83
CA SER A 189 -0.97 7.84 16.72
C SER A 189 -0.35 6.52 16.29
N ILE A 190 -0.20 6.35 14.98
CA ILE A 190 0.43 5.21 14.32
C ILE A 190 1.77 5.73 13.81
N ILE A 191 2.85 5.61 14.58
CA ILE A 191 4.13 6.29 14.29
C ILE A 191 5.32 5.39 14.60
N GLY A 192 6.45 5.68 13.98
CA GLY A 192 7.70 4.95 14.19
C GLY A 192 7.64 3.55 13.59
N LEU A 193 6.93 3.42 12.47
CA LEU A 193 6.72 2.13 11.81
C LEU A 193 8.00 1.61 11.17
N ARG A 194 8.12 0.28 11.16
CA ARG A 194 9.21 -0.50 10.54
C ARG A 194 8.81 -0.99 9.16
N ASP A 195 9.70 -1.70 8.48
CA ASP A 195 9.37 -2.37 7.21
C ASP A 195 8.23 -3.40 7.42
N ASP A 196 7.36 -3.55 6.42
CA ASP A 196 6.24 -4.51 6.35
C ASP A 196 5.18 -4.40 7.49
N GLU A 197 4.96 -3.21 8.05
CA GLU A 197 3.95 -2.98 9.08
C GLU A 197 2.62 -2.49 8.47
N ASN A 198 1.51 -3.09 8.92
CA ASN A 198 0.15 -2.65 8.58
C ASN A 198 -0.62 -2.37 9.86
N GLU A 199 -0.74 -1.09 10.19
CA GLU A 199 -1.34 -0.61 11.42
C GLU A 199 -2.65 0.13 11.15
N ARG A 200 -3.59 -0.02 12.08
CA ARG A 200 -4.93 0.55 11.93
C ARG A 200 -5.60 0.83 13.27
N GLN A 201 -6.36 1.91 13.31
CA GLN A 201 -7.11 2.32 14.50
C GLN A 201 -8.49 2.84 14.10
N ALA A 202 -9.54 2.22 14.64
CA ALA A 202 -10.90 2.73 14.48
C ALA A 202 -11.17 3.91 15.44
N PHE A 203 -11.94 4.88 14.96
CA PHE A 203 -12.40 6.01 15.75
C PHE A 203 -13.83 6.42 15.37
N GLU A 204 -14.57 6.94 16.34
CA GLU A 204 -15.91 7.48 16.14
C GLU A 204 -15.93 8.98 16.48
N LEU A 205 -16.49 9.77 15.58
CA LEU A 205 -16.79 11.18 15.79
C LEU A 205 -18.26 11.33 16.19
N LYS A 206 -18.52 11.82 17.40
CA LYS A 206 -19.88 12.00 17.94
C LYS A 206 -20.63 13.20 17.32
N ARG A 207 -19.92 14.04 16.57
CA ARG A 207 -20.44 15.20 15.83
C ARG A 207 -19.49 15.55 14.67
N PRO A 208 -19.94 16.32 13.66
CA PRO A 208 -19.05 16.86 12.65
C PRO A 208 -17.94 17.71 13.29
N MET A 209 -16.70 17.55 12.85
CA MET A 209 -15.57 18.33 13.32
C MET A 209 -14.40 18.30 12.34
N ASP A 210 -13.55 19.32 12.46
CA ASP A 210 -12.24 19.35 11.82
C ASP A 210 -11.24 18.57 12.68
N ILE A 211 -10.50 17.69 12.02
CA ILE A 211 -9.32 17.03 12.58
C ILE A 211 -8.10 17.50 11.81
N ARG A 212 -6.93 17.45 12.43
CA ARG A 212 -5.65 17.69 11.75
C ARG A 212 -5.00 16.34 11.46
N VAL A 213 -4.63 16.14 10.20
CA VAL A 213 -3.92 14.97 9.70
C VAL A 213 -2.45 15.34 9.57
N TYR A 214 -1.60 14.70 10.37
CA TYR A 214 -0.13 14.82 10.28
C TYR A 214 0.43 13.45 9.90
N ALA A 215 0.98 13.33 8.70
CA ALA A 215 1.45 12.05 8.17
C ALA A 215 2.76 12.20 7.41
N ILE A 216 3.70 11.29 7.65
CA ILE A 216 4.98 11.23 6.95
C ILE A 216 5.15 9.83 6.37
N GLY A 217 5.50 9.74 5.11
CA GLY A 217 5.70 8.46 4.43
C GLY A 217 6.45 8.60 3.11
N GLU A 218 6.51 7.51 2.35
CA GLU A 218 7.20 7.41 1.07
C GLU A 218 6.20 7.50 -0.09
N ALA A 219 6.38 8.51 -0.95
CA ALA A 219 5.65 8.57 -2.21
C ALA A 219 6.48 9.22 -3.33
N ARG A 220 6.21 8.76 -4.56
CA ARG A 220 6.77 9.26 -5.81
C ARG A 220 5.63 9.67 -6.75
N LYS A 221 5.97 10.26 -7.90
CA LYS A 221 4.94 10.71 -8.87
C LYS A 221 4.07 9.58 -9.42
N ASP A 222 4.61 8.36 -9.42
CA ASP A 222 4.03 7.15 -9.97
C ASP A 222 3.43 6.21 -8.92
N GLY A 223 3.60 6.48 -7.62
CA GLY A 223 3.08 5.60 -6.58
C GLY A 223 3.23 6.13 -5.15
N THR A 224 2.56 5.46 -4.24
CA THR A 224 2.67 5.60 -2.78
C THR A 224 3.10 4.25 -2.23
N PHE A 225 4.09 4.28 -1.34
CA PHE A 225 4.80 3.09 -0.85
C PHE A 225 4.51 2.93 0.64
N ASP A 226 4.94 3.92 1.43
CA ASP A 226 4.58 4.04 2.84
C ASP A 226 3.56 5.16 3.00
N TYR A 227 2.31 4.80 3.32
CA TYR A 227 1.24 5.78 3.28
C TYR A 227 0.03 5.38 4.12
N GLY A 228 -0.75 6.40 4.50
CA GLY A 228 -2.00 6.22 5.23
C GLY A 228 -3.24 6.59 4.45
N TRP A 229 -4.38 6.08 4.89
CA TRP A 229 -5.69 6.49 4.41
C TRP A 229 -6.74 6.39 5.53
N ILE A 230 -7.86 7.07 5.35
CA ILE A 230 -9.01 7.01 6.28
C ILE A 230 -10.23 6.57 5.49
N ILE A 231 -10.95 5.56 5.98
CA ILE A 231 -12.25 5.17 5.44
C ILE A 231 -13.38 5.54 6.38
N ASN A 232 -14.54 5.86 5.84
CA ASN A 232 -15.80 5.79 6.56
C ASN A 232 -16.23 4.31 6.65
N THR A 233 -16.56 3.78 7.82
CA THR A 233 -16.87 2.33 7.94
C THR A 233 -18.24 1.94 7.39
N GLU A 234 -19.17 2.88 7.33
CA GLU A 234 -20.52 2.65 6.80
C GLU A 234 -20.52 2.65 5.28
N THR A 235 -19.90 3.66 4.66
CA THR A 235 -19.86 3.77 3.19
C THR A 235 -18.68 3.05 2.56
N ARG A 236 -17.62 2.77 3.35
CA ARG A 236 -16.28 2.32 2.94
C ARG A 236 -15.57 3.27 1.97
N GLU A 237 -16.06 4.49 1.83
CA GLU A 237 -15.38 5.50 1.03
C GLU A 237 -14.08 5.91 1.72
N LYS A 238 -12.98 5.97 0.94
CA LYS A 238 -11.73 6.61 1.36
C LYS A 238 -11.95 8.11 1.42
N VAL A 239 -12.23 8.62 2.62
CA VAL A 239 -12.47 10.05 2.87
C VAL A 239 -11.17 10.86 2.89
N TRP A 240 -10.04 10.18 3.05
CA TRP A 240 -8.70 10.76 2.93
C TRP A 240 -7.69 9.70 2.48
N LYS A 241 -6.67 10.09 1.70
CA LYS A 241 -5.58 9.23 1.25
C LYS A 241 -4.30 10.05 1.04
N PHE A 242 -3.24 9.64 1.72
CA PHE A 242 -1.91 10.20 1.51
C PHE A 242 -1.42 9.94 0.08
N ASN A 243 -0.83 10.95 -0.56
CA ASN A 243 -0.29 10.82 -1.91
C ASN A 243 0.74 11.90 -2.24
N TYR A 244 1.54 11.64 -3.27
CA TYR A 244 2.60 12.55 -3.70
C TYR A 244 2.11 13.94 -4.13
N ARG A 245 0.93 14.03 -4.78
CA ARG A 245 0.44 15.28 -5.36
C ARG A 245 -0.01 16.29 -4.31
N TYR A 246 -0.57 15.81 -3.21
CA TYR A 246 -1.10 16.63 -2.11
C TYR A 246 -0.24 16.52 -0.84
N SER A 247 1.06 16.34 -1.02
CA SER A 247 2.05 16.34 0.07
C SER A 247 3.19 17.29 -0.25
N GLU A 248 3.95 17.65 0.79
CA GLU A 248 5.16 18.45 0.72
C GLU A 248 6.41 17.57 0.93
N HIS A 249 7.59 18.11 0.65
CA HIS A 249 8.84 17.38 0.89
C HIS A 249 9.13 17.35 2.40
N ALA A 250 9.35 16.18 2.97
CA ALA A 250 9.54 16.03 4.42
C ALA A 250 11.01 16.18 4.86
N GLY A 251 11.91 16.60 3.97
CA GLY A 251 13.36 16.59 4.20
C GLY A 251 14.02 15.29 3.74
N GLY A 252 15.34 15.31 3.56
CA GLY A 252 16.12 14.13 3.18
C GLY A 252 15.98 13.81 1.71
N VAL A 253 15.77 12.54 1.38
CA VAL A 253 15.48 12.14 -0.01
C VAL A 253 14.08 12.57 -0.45
N LYS A 254 13.95 12.87 -1.74
CA LYS A 254 12.75 13.44 -2.37
C LYS A 254 11.47 12.61 -2.18
N LYS A 255 11.62 11.29 -2.04
CA LYS A 255 10.54 10.33 -1.79
C LYS A 255 9.91 10.48 -0.39
N ASN A 256 10.59 11.15 0.54
CA ASN A 256 10.04 11.51 1.85
C ASN A 256 8.99 12.61 1.70
N ARG A 257 7.74 12.29 2.04
CA ARG A 257 6.60 13.19 1.88
C ARG A 257 5.92 13.45 3.22
N LEU A 258 5.45 14.69 3.42
CA LEU A 258 4.72 15.16 4.59
C LEU A 258 3.34 15.65 4.17
N VAL A 259 2.31 15.29 4.92
CA VAL A 259 1.00 15.93 4.91
C VAL A 259 0.76 16.50 6.30
N ASP A 260 0.46 17.80 6.37
CA ASP A 260 -0.04 18.45 7.57
C ASP A 260 -1.23 19.34 7.18
N GLU A 261 -2.44 18.82 7.31
CA GLU A 261 -3.65 19.49 6.82
C GLU A 261 -4.87 19.30 7.73
N ALA A 262 -5.85 20.20 7.60
CA ALA A 262 -7.14 20.07 8.27
C ALA A 262 -8.11 19.27 7.38
N LEU A 263 -8.79 18.30 7.97
CA LEU A 263 -9.80 17.46 7.33
C LEU A 263 -11.13 17.58 8.09
N SER A 264 -12.15 18.09 7.42
CA SER A 264 -13.51 18.15 7.97
C SER A 264 -14.21 16.81 7.75
N LEU A 265 -14.60 16.14 8.85
CA LEU A 265 -15.34 14.89 8.79
C LEU A 265 -16.74 15.07 9.40
N PRO A 266 -17.79 14.46 8.81
CA PRO A 266 -19.10 14.40 9.44
C PRO A 266 -19.07 13.53 10.71
N LYS A 267 -20.19 13.51 11.44
CA LYS A 267 -20.41 12.50 12.47
C LYS A 267 -20.35 11.12 11.81
N GLY A 268 -19.63 10.17 12.38
CA GLY A 268 -19.54 8.84 11.83
C GLY A 268 -18.46 7.98 12.49
N LYS A 269 -18.34 6.76 11.98
CA LYS A 269 -17.30 5.79 12.35
C LYS A 269 -16.30 5.67 11.22
N TYR A 270 -15.03 5.63 11.59
CA TYR A 270 -13.91 5.70 10.67
C TYR A 270 -12.81 4.75 11.10
N VAL A 271 -11.93 4.42 10.17
CA VAL A 271 -10.69 3.71 10.44
C VAL A 271 -9.57 4.43 9.75
N ALA A 272 -8.53 4.74 10.51
CA ALA A 272 -7.26 5.22 10.00
C ALA A 272 -6.33 4.01 9.80
N PHE A 273 -5.70 3.95 8.63
CA PHE A 273 -4.71 2.94 8.28
C PHE A 273 -3.39 3.63 7.99
N PHE A 274 -2.29 2.92 8.23
CA PHE A 274 -0.98 3.23 7.69
C PHE A 274 -0.23 1.94 7.40
N GLU A 275 0.44 1.90 6.26
CA GLU A 275 1.24 0.78 5.80
C GLU A 275 2.64 1.25 5.43
N THR A 276 3.63 0.39 5.67
CA THR A 276 5.00 0.49 5.18
C THR A 276 5.36 -0.71 4.31
N ASP A 277 6.15 -0.47 3.27
CA ASP A 277 6.66 -1.53 2.39
C ASP A 277 7.95 -2.17 2.95
N ASP A 278 8.70 -2.87 2.09
CA ASP A 278 9.90 -3.63 2.48
C ASP A 278 11.17 -2.76 2.61
N SER A 279 11.03 -1.43 2.63
CA SER A 279 12.18 -0.54 2.73
C SER A 279 11.90 0.84 3.32
N HIS A 280 12.98 1.53 3.77
CA HIS A 280 12.97 2.96 4.07
C HIS A 280 12.04 3.40 5.21
N SER A 281 12.12 2.66 6.31
CA SER A 281 11.31 2.85 7.51
C SER A 281 12.07 3.50 8.68
N ALA A 282 11.37 3.71 9.82
CA ALA A 282 11.88 4.47 10.95
C ALA A 282 13.15 3.89 11.61
N ASP A 283 13.36 2.57 11.51
CA ASP A 283 14.53 1.87 12.05
C ASP A 283 15.53 1.42 10.98
N SER A 284 15.20 1.54 9.69
CA SER A 284 16.03 1.06 8.58
C SER A 284 15.92 1.97 7.34
N TRP A 285 16.50 3.17 7.43
CA TRP A 285 16.55 4.09 6.31
C TRP A 285 17.51 3.60 5.23
N ASN A 286 17.04 3.47 3.98
CA ASN A 286 17.90 3.14 2.84
C ASN A 286 18.50 4.37 2.15
N ALA A 287 18.09 5.57 2.58
CA ALA A 287 18.63 6.85 2.15
C ALA A 287 18.37 7.95 3.22
N ALA A 288 18.75 9.20 2.94
CA ALA A 288 18.61 10.29 3.91
C ALA A 288 17.18 10.42 4.50
N PRO A 289 17.02 10.33 5.83
CA PRO A 289 15.72 10.31 6.49
C PRO A 289 14.98 11.65 6.41
N PRO A 290 13.66 11.67 6.65
CA PRO A 290 12.89 12.91 6.81
C PRO A 290 13.35 13.70 8.03
N ASN A 291 12.91 14.96 8.11
CA ASN A 291 13.19 15.86 9.23
C ASN A 291 12.45 15.44 10.52
N ASP A 292 11.44 14.58 10.43
CA ASP A 292 10.73 14.05 11.58
C ASP A 292 10.62 12.51 11.51
N PRO A 293 11.74 11.80 11.65
CA PRO A 293 11.79 10.34 11.45
C PRO A 293 10.99 9.58 12.51
N GLY A 294 10.81 10.16 13.71
CA GLY A 294 10.02 9.55 14.77
C GLY A 294 8.51 9.55 14.52
N PHE A 295 8.06 10.26 13.48
CA PHE A 295 6.66 10.35 13.06
C PHE A 295 6.42 9.75 11.68
N TRP A 296 7.32 8.90 11.17
CA TRP A 296 7.02 8.05 10.02
C TRP A 296 5.76 7.22 10.33
N GLY A 297 4.68 7.49 9.60
CA GLY A 297 3.33 7.07 9.98
C GLY A 297 2.29 8.19 9.92
N LEU A 298 1.23 8.06 10.73
CA LEU A 298 0.03 8.89 10.77
C LEU A 298 -0.38 9.25 12.20
N THR A 299 -0.56 10.55 12.43
CA THR A 299 -1.16 11.10 13.64
C THR A 299 -2.44 11.87 13.29
N LEU A 300 -3.55 11.53 13.94
CA LEU A 300 -4.80 12.29 13.88
C LEU A 300 -5.03 13.00 15.20
N ARG A 301 -5.21 14.32 15.13
CA ARG A 301 -5.34 15.17 16.32
C ARG A 301 -6.41 16.24 16.13
N VAL A 302 -6.77 16.88 17.23
CA VAL A 302 -7.66 18.04 17.25
C VAL A 302 -6.87 19.29 17.62
N ASP A 303 -7.24 20.46 17.07
CA ASP A 303 -6.56 21.70 17.43
C ASP A 303 -6.94 22.18 18.83
N ASN A 304 -8.17 21.88 19.26
CA ASN A 304 -8.67 22.20 20.59
C ASN A 304 -8.85 20.92 21.42
N PRO A 305 -8.06 20.70 22.49
CA PRO A 305 -8.17 19.50 23.33
C PRO A 305 -9.57 19.25 23.92
N ALA A 306 -10.40 20.29 24.08
CA ALA A 306 -11.78 20.14 24.53
C ALA A 306 -12.66 19.32 23.55
N MET A 307 -12.19 19.11 22.32
CA MET A 307 -12.85 18.30 21.29
C MET A 307 -12.69 16.80 21.52
N LEU A 308 -11.64 16.35 22.22
CA LEU A 308 -11.35 14.93 22.44
C LEU A 308 -12.52 14.17 23.10
N LYS A 309 -13.34 14.83 23.92
CA LYS A 309 -14.54 14.20 24.54
C LYS A 309 -15.59 13.74 23.52
N TYR A 310 -15.53 14.25 22.29
CA TYR A 310 -16.40 13.88 21.18
C TYR A 310 -15.79 12.84 20.24
N VAL A 311 -14.60 12.32 20.59
CA VAL A 311 -13.93 11.24 19.87
C VAL A 311 -13.84 10.02 20.79
N SER A 312 -13.92 8.83 20.21
CA SER A 312 -13.62 7.58 20.90
C SER A 312 -12.90 6.63 19.97
N THR A 313 -11.84 5.98 20.44
CA THR A 313 -11.10 4.96 19.70
C THR A 313 -11.41 3.56 20.19
N HIS A 314 -11.24 2.60 19.30
CA HIS A 314 -11.40 1.17 19.57
C HIS A 314 -10.63 0.37 18.51
N ASP A 315 -10.36 -0.89 18.81
CA ASP A 315 -9.76 -1.81 17.84
C ASP A 315 -10.72 -2.02 16.66
N TYR A 316 -10.17 -2.03 15.46
CA TYR A 316 -10.97 -2.23 14.25
C TYR A 316 -11.26 -3.72 14.03
N VAL A 317 -12.53 -4.04 13.73
CA VAL A 317 -12.96 -5.37 13.28
C VAL A 317 -13.66 -5.19 11.93
N GLU A 318 -13.07 -5.78 10.88
CA GLU A 318 -13.36 -5.51 9.46
C GLU A 318 -14.84 -5.66 9.08
N THR A 319 -15.47 -6.77 9.45
CA THR A 319 -16.89 -7.06 9.21
C THR A 319 -17.35 -8.20 10.11
N GLU A 320 -18.64 -8.26 10.46
CA GLU A 320 -19.19 -9.44 11.11
C GLU A 320 -19.22 -10.62 10.12
N GLU A 321 -18.64 -11.77 10.49
CA GLU A 321 -18.62 -12.99 9.64
C GLU A 321 -19.99 -13.36 9.08
N LYS A 322 -21.07 -13.00 9.79
CA LYS A 322 -22.46 -13.27 9.38
C LYS A 322 -22.83 -12.65 8.02
N ASN A 323 -22.14 -11.61 7.56
CA ASN A 323 -22.43 -10.90 6.31
C ASN A 323 -21.68 -11.46 5.10
N ILE A 324 -20.77 -12.41 5.31
CA ILE A 324 -20.00 -13.05 4.24
C ILE A 324 -20.93 -14.00 3.45
N ILE A 325 -20.96 -13.81 2.13
CA ILE A 325 -21.70 -14.65 1.17
C ILE A 325 -20.78 -15.73 0.61
N VAL A 326 -19.58 -15.35 0.18
CA VAL A 326 -18.54 -16.20 -0.41
C VAL A 326 -17.17 -15.71 0.08
N LYS A 327 -16.26 -16.63 0.39
CA LYS A 327 -14.87 -16.29 0.76
C LYS A 327 -13.89 -17.26 0.10
N ILE A 328 -13.28 -16.80 -0.99
CA ILE A 328 -12.21 -17.51 -1.70
C ILE A 328 -10.93 -16.68 -1.52
N THR A 329 -10.24 -16.90 -0.41
CA THR A 329 -9.01 -16.16 -0.07
C THR A 329 -7.85 -17.13 0.12
N GLU A 330 -6.65 -16.59 0.40
CA GLU A 330 -5.46 -17.38 0.67
C GLU A 330 -5.10 -18.31 -0.51
N LEU A 331 -5.32 -17.83 -1.75
CA LEU A 331 -4.96 -18.55 -2.97
C LEU A 331 -3.44 -18.63 -3.11
N ARG A 332 -2.95 -19.83 -3.44
CA ARG A 332 -1.53 -20.11 -3.74
C ARG A 332 -1.27 -20.11 -5.23
N ASP A 333 -0.06 -20.45 -5.64
CA ASP A 333 0.33 -20.50 -7.05
C ASP A 333 -0.53 -21.49 -7.86
N ASP A 334 -0.83 -21.09 -9.10
CA ASP A 334 -1.53 -21.90 -10.12
C ASP A 334 -2.88 -22.48 -9.66
N GLU A 335 -3.60 -21.76 -8.79
CA GLU A 335 -4.89 -22.21 -8.26
C GLU A 335 -6.07 -21.63 -9.06
N VAL A 336 -7.07 -22.48 -9.30
CA VAL A 336 -8.41 -22.06 -9.73
C VAL A 336 -9.42 -22.55 -8.71
N ARG A 337 -10.09 -21.62 -8.02
CA ARG A 337 -11.15 -21.94 -7.05
C ARG A 337 -12.47 -21.31 -7.47
N SER A 338 -13.57 -21.97 -7.13
CA SER A 338 -14.91 -21.46 -7.39
C SER A 338 -15.90 -21.85 -6.30
N GLU A 339 -16.89 -20.99 -6.07
CA GLU A 339 -17.97 -21.23 -5.11
C GLU A 339 -19.31 -20.74 -5.66
N GLY A 340 -20.33 -21.58 -5.54
CA GLY A 340 -21.70 -21.30 -5.99
C GLY A 340 -22.60 -20.85 -4.84
N PHE A 341 -23.39 -19.79 -5.05
CA PHE A 341 -24.37 -19.31 -4.08
C PHE A 341 -25.68 -18.89 -4.75
N LYS A 342 -26.75 -18.84 -3.95
CA LYS A 342 -28.09 -18.45 -4.38
C LYS A 342 -28.61 -17.27 -3.56
N CYS A 343 -28.87 -16.16 -4.24
CA CYS A 343 -29.63 -15.03 -3.71
C CYS A 343 -31.12 -15.38 -3.71
N LYS A 344 -31.78 -15.41 -2.54
CA LYS A 344 -33.24 -15.69 -2.43
C LYS A 344 -34.10 -14.45 -2.68
N ARG A 345 -33.46 -13.28 -2.67
CA ARG A 345 -34.00 -11.95 -3.00
C ARG A 345 -32.87 -11.14 -3.65
N ASP A 346 -33.21 -9.96 -4.17
CA ASP A 346 -32.20 -9.02 -4.67
C ASP A 346 -31.34 -8.53 -3.49
N LEU A 347 -30.03 -8.39 -3.73
CA LEU A 347 -29.02 -8.02 -2.74
C LEU A 347 -28.04 -6.99 -3.30
N ASN A 348 -27.68 -6.01 -2.49
CA ASN A 348 -26.46 -5.24 -2.73
C ASN A 348 -25.28 -5.99 -2.10
N VAL A 349 -24.26 -6.24 -2.93
CA VAL A 349 -23.09 -7.03 -2.54
C VAL A 349 -21.84 -6.19 -2.71
N ARG A 350 -21.03 -6.11 -1.66
CA ARG A 350 -19.66 -5.59 -1.73
C ARG A 350 -18.72 -6.69 -2.13
N ILE A 351 -17.90 -6.41 -3.13
CA ILE A 351 -16.78 -7.23 -3.53
C ILE A 351 -15.53 -6.61 -2.96
N TYR A 352 -14.77 -7.40 -2.20
CA TYR A 352 -13.42 -7.08 -1.78
C TYR A 352 -12.50 -8.12 -2.41
N ALA A 353 -11.67 -7.71 -3.38
CA ALA A 353 -10.83 -8.62 -4.14
C ALA A 353 -9.41 -8.08 -4.29
N LEU A 354 -8.42 -8.93 -3.99
CA LEU A 354 -7.00 -8.67 -4.17
C LEU A 354 -6.42 -9.63 -5.20
N GLY A 355 -5.50 -9.12 -6.02
CA GLY A 355 -4.82 -9.93 -7.03
C GLY A 355 -3.67 -9.19 -7.69
N GLU A 356 -2.98 -9.86 -8.61
CA GLU A 356 -1.83 -9.34 -9.33
C GLU A 356 -2.27 -8.75 -10.67
N GLY A 357 -1.75 -7.57 -11.01
CA GLY A 357 -1.88 -7.03 -12.35
C GLY A 357 -0.75 -6.08 -12.73
N LYS A 358 -0.39 -6.08 -14.02
CA LYS A 358 0.64 -5.22 -14.60
C LYS A 358 0.29 -4.80 -16.01
N ARG A 359 0.69 -3.58 -16.41
CA ARG A 359 0.54 -3.07 -17.79
C ARG A 359 -0.88 -3.22 -18.37
N LYS A 360 -1.91 -2.98 -17.55
CA LYS A 360 -3.35 -3.09 -17.92
C LYS A 360 -3.89 -4.52 -18.05
N HIS A 361 -3.13 -5.52 -17.61
CA HIS A 361 -3.54 -6.92 -17.54
C HIS A 361 -3.60 -7.37 -16.08
N MET A 362 -4.48 -8.31 -15.80
CA MET A 362 -4.53 -9.04 -14.53
C MET A 362 -3.92 -10.44 -14.76
N PHE A 363 -3.28 -10.97 -13.72
CA PHE A 363 -2.73 -12.33 -13.67
C PHE A 363 -3.52 -13.13 -12.63
N ASP A 364 -3.60 -12.60 -11.41
CA ASP A 364 -4.47 -13.11 -10.37
C ASP A 364 -5.69 -12.21 -10.25
N TYR A 365 -6.88 -12.80 -10.37
CA TYR A 365 -8.11 -12.03 -10.39
C TYR A 365 -9.32 -12.91 -10.15
N SER A 366 -10.48 -12.25 -9.99
CA SER A 366 -11.74 -12.91 -9.76
C SER A 366 -12.83 -12.38 -10.68
N TRP A 367 -13.85 -13.20 -10.89
CA TRP A 367 -15.03 -12.82 -11.65
C TRP A 367 -16.26 -13.56 -11.13
N ILE A 368 -17.44 -13.07 -11.50
CA ILE A 368 -18.72 -13.66 -11.11
C ILE A 368 -19.54 -13.90 -12.37
N ILE A 369 -20.15 -15.07 -12.48
CA ILE A 369 -21.11 -15.40 -13.53
C ILE A 369 -22.49 -15.67 -12.94
N ASP A 370 -23.52 -15.35 -13.72
CA ASP A 370 -24.89 -15.84 -13.48
C ASP A 370 -24.96 -17.32 -13.88
N ALA A 371 -25.29 -18.21 -12.94
CA ALA A 371 -25.21 -19.65 -13.15
C ALA A 371 -26.20 -20.16 -14.20
N ARG A 372 -27.36 -19.50 -14.34
CA ARG A 372 -28.42 -19.86 -15.30
C ARG A 372 -28.03 -19.50 -16.73
N THR A 373 -27.47 -18.32 -16.93
CA THR A 373 -27.14 -17.79 -18.25
C THR A 373 -25.69 -18.03 -18.66
N ARG A 374 -24.83 -18.38 -17.69
CA ARG A 374 -23.36 -18.45 -17.79
C ARG A 374 -22.72 -17.13 -18.26
N LYS A 375 -23.43 -16.01 -18.11
CA LYS A 375 -22.89 -14.69 -18.48
C LYS A 375 -22.09 -14.12 -17.32
N LYS A 376 -20.93 -13.55 -17.64
CA LYS A 376 -20.12 -12.79 -16.69
C LYS A 376 -20.83 -11.49 -16.31
N ILE A 377 -21.09 -11.30 -15.02
CA ILE A 377 -21.77 -10.12 -14.49
C ILE A 377 -20.79 -9.13 -13.86
N TRP A 378 -19.61 -9.61 -13.42
CA TRP A 378 -18.54 -8.77 -12.90
C TRP A 378 -17.17 -9.44 -13.14
N GLU A 379 -16.13 -8.62 -13.32
CA GLU A 379 -14.74 -9.05 -13.47
C GLU A 379 -13.80 -8.02 -12.82
N MET A 380 -12.82 -8.50 -12.08
CA MET A 380 -11.68 -7.68 -11.64
C MET A 380 -10.77 -7.43 -12.83
N THR A 381 -10.55 -6.15 -13.15
CA THR A 381 -9.69 -5.73 -14.25
C THR A 381 -8.66 -4.74 -13.74
N TYR A 382 -7.53 -4.61 -14.43
CA TYR A 382 -6.53 -3.61 -14.02
C TYR A 382 -7.12 -2.18 -13.98
N ARG A 383 -8.15 -1.90 -14.79
CA ARG A 383 -8.76 -0.56 -14.89
C ARG A 383 -9.71 -0.22 -13.74
N ASN A 384 -10.37 -1.21 -13.14
CA ASN A 384 -11.30 -0.97 -12.03
C ASN A 384 -10.65 -1.19 -10.66
N THR A 385 -9.33 -1.41 -10.62
CA THR A 385 -8.57 -1.61 -9.39
C THR A 385 -7.67 -0.42 -9.05
N GLU A 386 -7.30 -0.29 -7.79
CA GLU A 386 -6.22 0.57 -7.33
C GLU A 386 -5.01 -0.23 -6.81
N HIS A 387 -3.91 0.46 -6.50
CA HIS A 387 -2.73 -0.17 -5.90
C HIS A 387 -3.05 -0.64 -4.47
N ALA A 388 -2.57 -1.82 -4.10
CA ALA A 388 -2.93 -2.49 -2.85
C ALA A 388 -1.78 -2.63 -1.82
N GLY A 389 -0.82 -1.70 -1.85
CA GLY A 389 0.35 -1.75 -0.96
C GLY A 389 1.47 -2.65 -1.50
N GLY A 390 2.63 -2.61 -0.86
CA GLY A 390 3.84 -3.35 -1.28
C GLY A 390 4.21 -3.17 -2.76
N GLY A 391 4.48 -4.27 -3.45
CA GLY A 391 4.93 -4.28 -4.84
C GLY A 391 3.92 -3.69 -5.83
N SER A 392 4.42 -2.97 -6.86
CA SER A 392 3.66 -2.24 -7.90
C SER A 392 2.53 -3.01 -8.62
N LYS A 393 2.54 -4.33 -8.52
CA LYS A 393 1.63 -5.26 -9.18
C LYS A 393 0.44 -5.67 -8.31
N ASN A 394 0.45 -5.35 -7.02
CA ASN A 394 -0.65 -5.61 -6.10
C ASN A 394 -1.86 -4.72 -6.44
N ARG A 395 -3.01 -5.34 -6.70
CA ARG A 395 -4.25 -4.68 -7.13
C ARG A 395 -5.39 -4.98 -6.16
N LEU A 396 -6.19 -3.96 -5.87
CA LEU A 396 -7.40 -4.06 -5.05
C LEU A 396 -8.62 -3.59 -5.84
N PHE A 397 -9.70 -4.37 -5.76
CA PHE A 397 -11.06 -3.89 -5.97
C PHE A 397 -11.82 -3.91 -4.63
N ASP A 398 -12.39 -2.76 -4.24
CA ASP A 398 -13.37 -2.67 -3.16
C ASP A 398 -14.57 -1.85 -3.68
N GLY A 399 -15.69 -2.51 -3.94
CA GLY A 399 -16.83 -1.86 -4.59
C GLY A 399 -18.14 -2.64 -4.51
N LEU A 400 -19.24 -1.98 -4.87
CA LEU A 400 -20.58 -2.55 -4.80
C LEU A 400 -21.06 -3.04 -6.18
N ILE A 401 -21.79 -4.16 -6.17
CA ILE A 401 -22.60 -4.62 -7.28
C ILE A 401 -24.03 -4.91 -6.80
N HIS A 402 -24.98 -4.90 -7.73
CA HIS A 402 -26.34 -5.37 -7.49
C HIS A 402 -26.49 -6.79 -8.07
N LEU A 403 -26.98 -7.71 -7.25
CA LEU A 403 -27.36 -9.05 -7.68
C LEU A 403 -28.86 -9.22 -7.55
N ASP A 404 -29.51 -9.54 -8.65
CA ASP A 404 -30.91 -9.95 -8.63
C ASP A 404 -31.05 -11.29 -7.88
N ARG A 405 -32.28 -11.64 -7.50
CA ARG A 405 -32.58 -13.01 -7.08
C ARG A 405 -32.15 -14.01 -8.17
N GLY A 406 -31.25 -14.91 -7.82
CA GLY A 406 -30.65 -15.85 -8.77
C GLY A 406 -29.61 -16.76 -8.14
N ALA A 407 -29.03 -17.63 -8.97
CA ALA A 407 -27.86 -18.43 -8.61
C ALA A 407 -26.64 -17.91 -9.36
N TYR A 408 -25.50 -17.88 -8.69
CA TYR A 408 -24.26 -17.29 -9.17
C TYR A 408 -23.08 -18.18 -8.81
N THR A 409 -22.02 -18.10 -9.61
CA THR A 409 -20.75 -18.75 -9.32
C THR A 409 -19.63 -17.70 -9.32
N VAL A 410 -18.87 -17.66 -8.24
CA VAL A 410 -17.66 -16.84 -8.10
C VAL A 410 -16.47 -17.70 -8.48
N TYR A 411 -15.53 -17.12 -9.21
CA TYR A 411 -14.26 -17.74 -9.54
C TYR A 411 -13.11 -16.83 -9.10
N ALA A 412 -12.00 -17.45 -8.71
CA ALA A 412 -10.72 -16.78 -8.52
C ALA A 412 -9.61 -17.64 -9.10
N VAL A 413 -8.64 -16.99 -9.73
CA VAL A 413 -7.46 -17.62 -10.34
C VAL A 413 -6.19 -16.92 -9.89
N THR A 414 -5.10 -17.68 -9.77
CA THR A 414 -3.73 -17.20 -9.57
C THR A 414 -2.79 -17.82 -10.60
N ASP A 415 -1.68 -17.12 -10.87
CA ASP A 415 -0.54 -17.66 -11.61
C ASP A 415 0.60 -18.10 -10.66
N GLY A 416 1.81 -18.30 -11.20
CA GLY A 416 2.82 -19.14 -10.57
C GLY A 416 3.93 -18.46 -9.75
N ASN A 417 3.89 -17.16 -9.44
CA ASN A 417 5.00 -16.56 -8.65
C ASN A 417 4.67 -15.36 -7.77
N HIS A 418 3.43 -15.17 -7.33
CA HIS A 418 3.06 -14.06 -6.43
C HIS A 418 1.72 -14.28 -5.74
N SER A 419 1.71 -15.23 -4.82
CA SER A 419 0.49 -15.68 -4.18
C SER A 419 0.63 -15.71 -2.66
N TYR A 420 -0.44 -16.09 -1.98
CA TYR A 420 -0.44 -16.15 -0.53
C TYR A 420 0.62 -17.14 -0.02
N TRP A 421 1.57 -16.63 0.78
CA TRP A 421 2.81 -17.24 1.30
C TRP A 421 4.06 -17.22 0.40
N ASP A 422 3.93 -16.95 -0.90
CA ASP A 422 5.07 -16.94 -1.83
C ASP A 422 5.04 -15.68 -2.70
N TRP A 423 5.58 -14.60 -2.14
CA TRP A 423 5.59 -13.28 -2.78
C TRP A 423 6.96 -13.02 -3.40
N ASN A 424 7.01 -12.75 -4.71
CA ASN A 424 8.26 -12.37 -5.37
C ASN A 424 8.61 -10.87 -5.27
N THR A 425 7.71 -10.08 -4.70
CA THR A 425 7.89 -8.67 -4.29
C THR A 425 7.13 -8.43 -2.99
N ALA A 426 7.29 -7.28 -2.33
CA ALA A 426 6.53 -6.93 -1.13
C ALA A 426 5.01 -7.24 -1.26
N PRO A 427 4.40 -7.90 -0.26
CA PRO A 427 3.01 -8.35 -0.31
C PRO A 427 2.02 -7.18 -0.27
N PRO A 428 0.74 -7.40 -0.65
CA PRO A 428 -0.31 -6.39 -0.40
C PRO A 428 -0.60 -6.25 1.10
N TYR A 429 -1.19 -5.12 1.50
CA TYR A 429 -1.46 -4.83 2.91
C TYR A 429 -2.33 -5.87 3.62
N ASP A 430 -3.28 -6.47 2.90
CA ASP A 430 -4.25 -7.42 3.43
C ASP A 430 -4.12 -8.79 2.73
N LYS A 431 -2.89 -9.30 2.76
CA LYS A 431 -2.46 -10.53 2.07
C LYS A 431 -3.33 -11.75 2.34
N GLU A 432 -3.93 -11.86 3.53
CA GLU A 432 -4.86 -12.93 3.88
C GLU A 432 -6.14 -12.92 3.01
N HIS A 433 -6.44 -11.81 2.33
CA HIS A 433 -7.55 -11.67 1.40
C HIS A 433 -7.15 -11.81 -0.09
N TRP A 434 -5.94 -12.33 -0.39
CA TRP A 434 -5.55 -12.64 -1.77
C TRP A 434 -6.57 -13.59 -2.42
N GLY A 435 -7.31 -13.09 -3.41
CA GLY A 435 -8.57 -13.67 -3.89
C GLY A 435 -9.76 -12.72 -3.77
N ILE A 436 -10.92 -13.23 -3.35
CA ILE A 436 -12.19 -12.51 -3.33
C ILE A 436 -13.05 -12.87 -2.11
N THR A 437 -13.66 -11.85 -1.52
CA THR A 437 -14.72 -11.99 -0.51
C THR A 437 -15.94 -11.17 -0.93
N LEU A 438 -17.12 -11.77 -0.81
CA LEU A 438 -18.40 -11.13 -1.08
C LEU A 438 -19.15 -10.88 0.23
N TYR A 439 -19.59 -9.65 0.45
CA TYR A 439 -20.36 -9.25 1.62
C TYR A 439 -21.73 -8.72 1.24
N ALA A 440 -22.77 -9.18 1.92
CA ALA A 440 -24.07 -8.51 1.88
C ALA A 440 -23.99 -7.21 2.69
N VAL A 441 -24.45 -6.10 2.09
CA VAL A 441 -24.40 -4.76 2.73
C VAL A 441 -25.78 -4.17 3.03
N ASP A 442 -26.86 -4.89 2.73
CA ASP A 442 -28.22 -4.44 3.09
C ASP A 442 -28.40 -4.46 4.61
N ASP A 443 -28.93 -3.38 5.19
CA ASP A 443 -29.14 -3.25 6.65
C ASP A 443 -30.06 -4.34 7.24
N ASP A 444 -30.96 -4.90 6.42
CA ASP A 444 -31.91 -5.94 6.81
C ASP A 444 -31.46 -7.36 6.43
N PHE A 445 -30.23 -7.52 5.95
CA PHE A 445 -29.66 -8.79 5.55
C PHE A 445 -29.71 -9.83 6.67
N LYS A 446 -30.09 -11.05 6.30
CA LYS A 446 -30.03 -12.23 7.15
C LYS A 446 -29.22 -13.31 6.44
N PRO A 447 -28.40 -14.10 7.13
CA PRO A 447 -27.69 -15.22 6.52
C PRO A 447 -28.61 -16.16 5.72
N GLY A 448 -29.86 -16.32 6.17
CA GLY A 448 -30.88 -17.10 5.47
C GLY A 448 -31.37 -16.54 4.13
N ASP A 449 -31.00 -15.32 3.75
CA ASP A 449 -31.31 -14.71 2.44
C ASP A 449 -30.39 -15.26 1.32
N VAL A 450 -29.29 -15.91 1.71
CA VAL A 450 -28.41 -16.67 0.82
C VAL A 450 -28.63 -18.17 1.05
N GLY A 451 -28.43 -18.97 0.03
CA GLY A 451 -28.32 -20.43 0.14
C GLY A 451 -27.16 -20.95 -0.70
N GLU A 452 -26.78 -22.19 -0.46
CA GLU A 452 -25.81 -22.90 -1.30
C GLU A 452 -26.37 -23.11 -2.71
N TYR A 453 -25.49 -23.06 -3.71
CA TYR A 453 -25.79 -23.49 -5.06
C TYR A 453 -24.72 -24.50 -5.49
N ASN A 454 -25.15 -25.74 -5.73
CA ASN A 454 -24.35 -26.74 -6.40
C ASN A 454 -24.95 -26.98 -7.79
N GLU A 455 -24.09 -26.90 -8.81
CA GLU A 455 -24.48 -27.08 -10.20
C GLU A 455 -24.87 -28.53 -10.52
N ASP A 456 -24.29 -29.51 -9.81
CA ASP A 456 -24.63 -30.92 -10.00
C ASP A 456 -26.10 -31.23 -9.61
N ASP A 457 -26.74 -30.34 -8.85
CA ASP A 457 -28.15 -30.44 -8.44
C ASP A 457 -29.12 -29.70 -9.38
N ASP A 458 -28.63 -29.09 -10.47
CA ASP A 458 -29.49 -28.35 -11.41
C ASP A 458 -30.34 -29.29 -12.28
N THR A 459 -31.63 -29.39 -11.92
CA THR A 459 -32.62 -30.22 -12.62
C THR A 459 -32.91 -29.79 -14.07
N SER A 460 -32.42 -28.64 -14.53
CA SER A 460 -32.56 -28.21 -15.91
C SER A 460 -31.57 -28.88 -16.86
N THR A 461 -30.51 -29.51 -16.33
CA THR A 461 -29.50 -30.23 -17.11
C THR A 461 -30.06 -31.54 -17.67
N LEU A 462 -30.00 -31.68 -19.00
CA LEU A 462 -30.44 -32.89 -19.73
C LEU A 462 -29.30 -33.89 -19.93
N ALA A 463 -28.10 -33.39 -20.21
CA ALA A 463 -26.85 -34.13 -20.35
C ALA A 463 -25.67 -33.17 -20.27
N GLN A 464 -24.53 -33.67 -19.81
CA GLN A 464 -23.32 -32.91 -19.58
C GLN A 464 -22.06 -33.78 -19.77
N VAL A 465 -21.15 -33.29 -20.60
CA VAL A 465 -19.80 -33.84 -20.76
C VAL A 465 -18.84 -32.69 -20.51
N VAL A 466 -18.38 -32.53 -19.28
CA VAL A 466 -17.55 -31.40 -18.82
C VAL A 466 -16.36 -31.88 -18.00
N ARG A 467 -15.46 -30.96 -17.66
CA ARG A 467 -14.18 -31.26 -16.97
C ARG A 467 -13.31 -32.22 -17.80
N MET A 468 -13.41 -32.09 -19.13
CA MET A 468 -12.69 -32.91 -20.08
C MET A 468 -11.19 -32.62 -19.99
N ARG A 469 -10.38 -33.67 -19.91
CA ARG A 469 -8.91 -33.62 -19.92
C ARG A 469 -8.35 -33.84 -21.33
N ASP A 470 -7.03 -33.86 -21.47
CA ASP A 470 -6.35 -34.10 -22.74
C ASP A 470 -6.72 -35.46 -23.37
N TYR A 471 -6.89 -35.48 -24.69
CA TYR A 471 -7.18 -36.66 -25.51
C TYR A 471 -8.43 -37.45 -25.12
N GLU A 472 -9.43 -36.79 -24.55
CA GLU A 472 -10.67 -37.44 -24.14
C GLU A 472 -11.74 -37.30 -25.23
N ARG A 473 -12.55 -38.36 -25.38
CA ARG A 473 -13.72 -38.36 -26.24
C ARG A 473 -14.86 -39.04 -25.52
N GLU A 474 -15.72 -38.23 -24.94
CA GLU A 474 -16.78 -38.68 -24.07
C GLU A 474 -18.16 -38.42 -24.66
N ARG A 475 -19.14 -39.18 -24.16
CA ARG A 475 -20.52 -39.05 -24.61
C ARG A 475 -21.54 -39.39 -23.53
N GLU A 476 -22.67 -38.72 -23.61
CA GLU A 476 -23.81 -38.97 -22.73
C GLU A 476 -25.12 -39.09 -23.51
N ARG A 477 -26.06 -39.89 -23.00
CA ARG A 477 -27.39 -40.06 -23.61
C ARG A 477 -28.42 -39.21 -22.88
N PHE A 478 -29.27 -38.52 -23.63
CA PHE A 478 -30.49 -37.89 -23.10
C PHE A 478 -31.71 -38.19 -23.97
N THR A 479 -32.91 -38.00 -23.41
CA THR A 479 -34.17 -38.26 -24.09
C THR A 479 -35.13 -37.09 -23.91
N LEU A 480 -35.71 -36.63 -25.01
CA LEU A 480 -36.75 -35.61 -25.03
C LEU A 480 -38.12 -36.26 -25.23
N GLN A 481 -39.05 -35.99 -24.32
CA GLN A 481 -40.41 -36.55 -24.37
C GLN A 481 -41.34 -35.81 -25.35
N LYS A 482 -40.95 -34.60 -25.73
CA LYS A 482 -41.63 -33.71 -26.68
C LYS A 482 -40.60 -32.85 -27.38
N ASP A 483 -41.00 -32.20 -28.47
CA ASP A 483 -40.19 -31.15 -29.09
C ASP A 483 -39.89 -30.07 -28.04
N THR A 484 -38.61 -29.77 -27.86
CA THR A 484 -38.11 -28.97 -26.75
C THR A 484 -37.05 -28.00 -27.26
N ASP A 485 -37.12 -26.75 -26.83
CA ASP A 485 -36.01 -25.82 -26.98
C ASP A 485 -34.97 -26.17 -25.92
N VAL A 486 -33.75 -26.41 -26.36
CA VAL A 486 -32.62 -26.73 -25.49
C VAL A 486 -31.59 -25.63 -25.61
N ARG A 487 -31.02 -25.22 -24.47
CA ARG A 487 -29.88 -24.33 -24.44
C ARG A 487 -28.61 -25.17 -24.41
N ILE A 488 -27.74 -24.95 -25.37
CA ILE A 488 -26.45 -25.62 -25.48
C ILE A 488 -25.38 -24.63 -25.05
N TYR A 489 -24.59 -25.05 -24.07
CA TYR A 489 -23.45 -24.31 -23.57
C TYR A 489 -22.20 -25.18 -23.74
N ALA A 490 -21.26 -24.74 -24.56
CA ALA A 490 -20.03 -25.49 -24.86
C ALA A 490 -18.83 -24.57 -24.76
N VAL A 491 -17.78 -25.00 -24.05
CA VAL A 491 -16.50 -24.30 -23.90
C VAL A 491 -15.40 -25.22 -24.41
N GLY A 492 -14.54 -24.71 -25.29
CA GLY A 492 -13.44 -25.49 -25.86
C GLY A 492 -12.39 -24.61 -26.54
N GLU A 493 -11.41 -25.23 -27.17
CA GLU A 493 -10.30 -24.55 -27.83
C GLU A 493 -10.56 -24.35 -29.33
N GLY A 494 -10.15 -23.20 -29.85
CA GLY A 494 -10.16 -22.93 -31.28
C GLY A 494 -9.32 -21.73 -31.67
N MET A 495 -8.66 -21.84 -32.83
CA MET A 495 -7.83 -20.77 -33.37
C MET A 495 -7.92 -20.70 -34.89
N LYS A 496 -7.86 -19.48 -35.45
CA LYS A 496 -7.80 -19.21 -36.89
C LYS A 496 -8.95 -19.86 -37.71
N GLY A 497 -10.15 -19.97 -37.14
CA GLY A 497 -11.31 -20.52 -37.85
C GLY A 497 -11.53 -22.02 -37.63
N HIS A 498 -10.67 -22.68 -36.85
CA HIS A 498 -10.76 -24.10 -36.53
C HIS A 498 -11.04 -24.28 -35.04
N LEU A 499 -11.78 -25.35 -34.70
CA LEU A 499 -11.93 -25.83 -33.33
C LEU A 499 -11.05 -27.07 -33.16
N TYR A 500 -10.51 -27.20 -31.97
CA TYR A 500 -9.68 -28.30 -31.50
C TYR A 500 -10.48 -29.12 -30.49
N ASP A 501 -11.04 -28.43 -29.49
CA ASP A 501 -11.94 -29.03 -28.52
C ASP A 501 -13.37 -28.53 -28.77
N TYR A 502 -14.28 -29.46 -29.03
CA TYR A 502 -15.64 -29.13 -29.42
C TYR A 502 -16.62 -30.28 -29.20
N GLY A 503 -17.90 -29.93 -29.17
CA GLY A 503 -18.99 -30.89 -28.99
C GLY A 503 -20.01 -30.86 -30.12
N TRP A 504 -20.76 -31.95 -30.21
CA TRP A 504 -21.87 -32.11 -31.14
C TRP A 504 -22.97 -33.00 -30.54
N ILE A 505 -24.14 -32.99 -31.16
CA ILE A 505 -25.30 -33.81 -30.77
C ILE A 505 -25.72 -34.68 -31.95
N GLU A 506 -25.84 -35.99 -31.73
CA GLU A 506 -26.36 -36.95 -32.69
C GLU A 506 -27.77 -37.42 -32.31
N ASP A 507 -28.64 -37.59 -33.30
CA ASP A 507 -29.85 -38.40 -33.14
C ASP A 507 -29.42 -39.87 -32.97
N ALA A 508 -29.78 -40.48 -31.83
CA ALA A 508 -29.31 -41.81 -31.49
C ALA A 508 -29.93 -42.93 -32.35
N GLY A 509 -31.02 -42.64 -33.08
CA GLY A 509 -31.70 -43.59 -33.96
C GLY A 509 -31.15 -43.57 -35.39
N THR A 510 -30.75 -42.40 -35.90
CA THR A 510 -30.25 -42.22 -37.28
C THR A 510 -28.73 -42.09 -37.36
N GLY A 511 -28.07 -41.65 -36.29
CA GLY A 511 -26.64 -41.27 -36.29
C GLY A 511 -26.37 -39.92 -36.97
N GLU A 512 -27.41 -39.14 -37.26
CA GLU A 512 -27.27 -37.81 -37.88
C GLU A 512 -26.84 -36.78 -36.84
N VAL A 513 -25.82 -35.97 -37.16
CA VAL A 513 -25.43 -34.81 -36.35
C VAL A 513 -26.50 -33.72 -36.52
N VAL A 514 -27.29 -33.50 -35.47
CA VAL A 514 -28.39 -32.51 -35.47
C VAL A 514 -27.94 -31.14 -34.97
N TRP A 515 -26.76 -31.06 -34.36
CA TRP A 515 -26.12 -29.82 -33.93
C TRP A 515 -24.61 -30.04 -33.75
N GLU A 516 -23.79 -29.05 -34.09
CA GLU A 516 -22.33 -29.07 -33.91
C GLU A 516 -21.84 -27.68 -33.48
N MET A 517 -20.88 -27.64 -32.56
CA MET A 517 -20.16 -26.41 -32.23
C MET A 517 -19.21 -26.09 -33.38
N THR A 518 -19.29 -24.86 -33.92
CA THR A 518 -18.43 -24.41 -35.03
C THR A 518 -17.76 -23.09 -34.67
N TYR A 519 -16.52 -22.86 -35.10
CA TYR A 519 -15.76 -21.65 -34.74
C TYR A 519 -16.54 -20.35 -35.00
N ILE A 520 -17.24 -20.25 -36.14
CA ILE A 520 -18.01 -19.05 -36.53
C ILE A 520 -19.19 -18.73 -35.59
N HIS A 521 -19.68 -19.72 -34.86
CA HIS A 521 -20.79 -19.60 -33.90
C HIS A 521 -20.30 -19.61 -32.45
N THR A 522 -19.04 -19.24 -32.24
CA THR A 522 -18.44 -19.09 -30.90
C THR A 522 -17.99 -17.67 -30.65
N GLU A 523 -17.92 -17.31 -29.37
CA GLU A 523 -17.31 -16.09 -28.86
C GLU A 523 -16.03 -16.43 -28.10
N HIS A 524 -15.24 -15.42 -27.73
CA HIS A 524 -14.06 -15.61 -26.88
C HIS A 524 -14.50 -15.91 -25.44
N ALA A 525 -14.02 -17.00 -24.85
CA ALA A 525 -14.47 -17.47 -23.55
C ALA A 525 -13.70 -16.91 -22.34
N GLY A 526 -12.77 -15.97 -22.55
CA GLY A 526 -11.91 -15.43 -21.49
C GLY A 526 -10.52 -16.06 -21.47
N GLY A 527 -9.59 -15.48 -20.71
CA GLY A 527 -8.21 -15.95 -20.65
C GLY A 527 -7.50 -15.91 -22.01
N ALA A 528 -6.91 -17.05 -22.40
CA ALA A 528 -6.16 -17.22 -23.63
C ALA A 528 -7.03 -16.99 -24.89
N LYS A 529 -6.40 -16.45 -25.94
CA LYS A 529 -7.07 -16.10 -27.22
C LYS A 529 -7.81 -17.27 -27.89
N LYS A 530 -7.40 -18.49 -27.56
CA LYS A 530 -7.90 -19.75 -28.12
C LYS A 530 -9.14 -20.28 -27.42
N ASN A 531 -9.51 -19.70 -26.28
CA ASN A 531 -10.69 -20.14 -25.53
C ASN A 531 -11.97 -19.68 -26.23
N ARG A 532 -12.83 -20.64 -26.57
CA ARG A 532 -14.07 -20.45 -27.32
C ARG A 532 -15.28 -20.88 -26.49
N VAL A 533 -16.37 -20.14 -26.60
CA VAL A 533 -17.65 -20.48 -25.98
C VAL A 533 -18.78 -20.40 -26.99
N CYS A 534 -19.68 -21.37 -26.95
CA CYS A 534 -20.97 -21.35 -27.63
C CYS A 534 -22.07 -21.36 -26.56
N ASN A 535 -23.02 -20.44 -26.64
CA ASN A 535 -24.19 -20.41 -25.76
C ASN A 535 -25.42 -20.04 -26.59
N GLN A 536 -26.15 -21.05 -27.06
CA GLN A 536 -27.27 -20.84 -27.98
C GLN A 536 -28.45 -21.75 -27.66
N THR A 537 -29.65 -21.32 -28.07
CA THR A 537 -30.86 -22.13 -27.95
C THR A 537 -31.21 -22.73 -29.31
N VAL A 538 -31.47 -24.03 -29.33
CA VAL A 538 -31.88 -24.76 -30.54
C VAL A 538 -33.11 -25.61 -30.27
N ARG A 539 -33.96 -25.78 -31.27
CA ARG A 539 -35.15 -26.63 -31.18
C ARG A 539 -34.80 -28.06 -31.55
N LEU A 540 -34.89 -28.99 -30.61
CA LEU A 540 -34.77 -30.43 -30.87
C LEU A 540 -36.15 -31.10 -30.86
N LYS A 541 -36.33 -32.09 -31.72
CA LYS A 541 -37.58 -32.88 -31.77
C LYS A 541 -37.64 -33.85 -30.59
N LYS A 542 -38.82 -34.41 -30.34
CA LYS A 542 -38.97 -35.58 -29.47
C LYS A 542 -38.06 -36.71 -29.99
N GLY A 543 -37.17 -37.24 -29.14
CA GLY A 543 -36.21 -38.25 -29.58
C GLY A 543 -35.25 -38.68 -28.49
N LYS A 544 -34.33 -39.57 -28.86
CA LYS A 544 -33.18 -39.99 -28.05
C LYS A 544 -31.92 -39.44 -28.72
N TYR A 545 -31.03 -38.87 -27.93
CA TYR A 545 -29.86 -38.15 -28.43
C TYR A 545 -28.59 -38.64 -27.73
N LEU A 546 -27.47 -38.48 -28.42
CA LEU A 546 -26.12 -38.64 -27.90
C LEU A 546 -25.42 -37.28 -27.95
N LEU A 547 -25.01 -36.80 -26.78
CA LEU A 547 -24.13 -35.65 -26.62
C LEU A 547 -22.69 -36.12 -26.70
N TYR A 548 -21.84 -35.46 -27.48
CA TYR A 548 -20.41 -35.76 -27.59
C TYR A 548 -19.57 -34.53 -27.29
N PHE A 549 -18.38 -34.76 -26.74
CA PHE A 549 -17.30 -33.80 -26.70
C PHE A 549 -15.97 -34.50 -26.95
N GLU A 550 -15.06 -33.83 -27.64
CA GLU A 550 -13.71 -34.31 -27.94
C GLU A 550 -12.71 -33.21 -27.64
N THR A 551 -11.59 -33.58 -27.02
CA THR A 551 -10.44 -32.71 -26.73
C THR A 551 -9.19 -33.21 -27.44
N ASP A 552 -8.31 -32.28 -27.83
CA ASP A 552 -6.96 -32.59 -28.27
C ASP A 552 -5.93 -32.46 -27.14
N ASP A 553 -4.76 -31.87 -27.37
CA ASP A 553 -3.67 -31.82 -26.42
C ASP A 553 -3.41 -30.44 -25.86
N SER A 554 -2.89 -30.40 -24.63
CA SER A 554 -2.23 -29.26 -24.00
C SER A 554 -3.11 -28.16 -23.40
N HIS A 555 -4.44 -28.21 -23.48
CA HIS A 555 -5.27 -27.14 -22.91
C HIS A 555 -6.65 -27.61 -22.48
N SER A 556 -6.67 -28.31 -21.35
CA SER A 556 -7.87 -28.95 -20.85
C SER A 556 -8.07 -28.69 -19.36
N PHE A 557 -9.15 -29.23 -18.79
CA PHE A 557 -9.49 -29.02 -17.39
C PHE A 557 -8.35 -29.49 -16.46
N GLU A 558 -8.01 -28.66 -15.47
CA GLU A 558 -6.86 -28.79 -14.53
C GLU A 558 -5.46 -28.59 -15.14
N GLU A 559 -5.30 -28.61 -16.48
CA GLU A 559 -3.98 -28.55 -17.15
C GLU A 559 -3.96 -27.53 -18.31
N PHE A 560 -4.53 -26.34 -18.09
CA PHE A 560 -4.50 -25.27 -19.09
C PHE A 560 -3.07 -24.73 -19.30
N ASN A 561 -2.50 -24.89 -20.51
CA ASN A 561 -1.17 -24.34 -20.83
C ASN A 561 -1.07 -22.80 -20.97
N ASP A 562 -2.17 -22.08 -20.80
CA ASP A 562 -2.28 -20.62 -20.83
C ASP A 562 -3.52 -20.23 -20.00
N ALA A 563 -3.80 -18.94 -19.82
CA ALA A 563 -4.90 -18.46 -18.96
C ALA A 563 -6.24 -19.17 -19.27
N PRO A 564 -6.91 -19.75 -18.26
CA PRO A 564 -8.12 -20.55 -18.46
C PRO A 564 -9.31 -19.72 -18.97
N PRO A 565 -10.35 -20.34 -19.55
CA PRO A 565 -11.61 -19.64 -19.83
C PRO A 565 -12.29 -19.16 -18.54
N TYR A 566 -13.27 -18.27 -18.65
CA TYR A 566 -14.07 -17.80 -17.51
C TYR A 566 -14.90 -18.90 -16.84
N ASP A 567 -15.01 -20.07 -17.46
CA ASP A 567 -15.78 -21.17 -16.93
C ASP A 567 -15.03 -22.51 -17.14
N PRO A 568 -13.91 -22.69 -16.42
CA PRO A 568 -13.00 -23.79 -16.68
C PRO A 568 -13.63 -25.15 -16.37
N ALA A 569 -14.49 -25.22 -15.35
CA ALA A 569 -15.25 -26.43 -15.02
C ALA A 569 -16.18 -26.89 -16.15
N HIS A 570 -16.47 -26.02 -17.13
CA HIS A 570 -17.31 -26.32 -18.29
C HIS A 570 -16.51 -26.58 -19.58
N TRP A 571 -15.19 -26.78 -19.49
CA TRP A 571 -14.43 -27.33 -20.61
C TRP A 571 -15.07 -28.64 -21.06
N GLY A 572 -15.78 -28.59 -22.19
CA GLY A 572 -16.86 -29.53 -22.47
C GLY A 572 -18.15 -28.89 -22.99
N ILE A 573 -19.25 -29.62 -22.87
CA ILE A 573 -20.58 -29.26 -23.34
C ILE A 573 -21.67 -29.69 -22.36
N THR A 574 -22.64 -28.80 -22.15
CA THR A 574 -23.84 -29.04 -21.35
C THR A 574 -25.09 -28.69 -22.16
N VAL A 575 -26.10 -29.53 -22.08
CA VAL A 575 -27.41 -29.32 -22.69
C VAL A 575 -28.44 -29.12 -21.58
N TYR A 576 -29.10 -27.98 -21.59
CA TYR A 576 -30.15 -27.62 -20.64
C TYR A 576 -31.51 -27.60 -21.34
N VAL A 577 -32.58 -27.87 -20.60
CA VAL A 577 -33.92 -27.43 -21.01
C VAL A 577 -33.92 -25.90 -21.04
N ALA A 578 -34.29 -25.28 -22.16
CA ALA A 578 -34.47 -23.84 -22.19
C ALA A 578 -35.73 -23.47 -21.39
N GLU A 579 -35.58 -22.58 -20.40
CA GLU A 579 -36.74 -21.98 -19.72
C GLU A 579 -37.39 -20.93 -20.64
N ASN A 580 -38.73 -20.91 -20.67
CA ASN A 580 -39.52 -19.91 -21.39
C ASN A 580 -39.47 -18.53 -20.73
#